data_AF-A0AAN8PZ94-F1
#
_entry.id   AF-A0AAN8PZ94-F1
#
_cell.length_a   1.000
_cell.length_b   1.000
_cell.length_c   1.000
_cell.angle_alpha   90.00
_cell.angle_beta   90.00
_cell.angle_gamma   90.00
#
_symmetry.space_group_name_H-M   'P 1'
#
loop_
_entity.id
_entity.type
_entity.pdbx_description
1 polymer ?
#
loop_
_entity_poly.entity_id
_entity_poly.type
_entity_poly.pdbx_seq_one_letter_code
_entity_poly.pdbx_strand_id
1 'polypeptide(L)'
;MTVLLVLLLLLNINSIAPASLHGEEKEHDIFAEINISLSLLLSLCDNIKFEQGGTCVNGQCVCLAKTTGRYCEVSENHCEPNPCYANGKCNQTEEGYVCECSANFLGPNCNVSENHCEPNPCYANGKCNETEEGYVCECSGNFLGPNCNVNIVELYQPQL
;
A
#
# COMPACT_ATOMS: atom_id res chain seq x y z
N MET A 1 51.04 9.34 58.71
CA MET A 1 50.99 10.55 57.86
C MET A 1 50.33 10.29 56.49
N THR A 2 50.22 9.04 56.04
CA THR A 2 49.68 8.68 54.71
C THR A 2 48.15 8.55 54.65
N VAL A 3 47.47 8.17 55.75
CA VAL A 3 46.00 8.03 55.75
C VAL A 3 45.28 9.39 55.81
N LEU A 4 45.86 10.39 56.50
CA LEU A 4 45.29 11.74 56.60
C LEU A 4 45.40 12.53 55.28
N LEU A 5 46.43 12.25 54.47
CA LEU A 5 46.61 12.85 53.14
C LEU A 5 45.57 12.31 52.14
N VAL A 6 45.20 11.02 52.25
CA VAL A 6 44.22 10.38 51.37
C VAL A 6 42.79 10.87 51.67
N LEU A 7 42.44 11.12 52.94
CA LEU A 7 41.14 11.72 53.27
C LEU A 7 41.01 13.18 52.82
N LEU A 8 42.09 13.96 52.81
CA LEU A 8 42.07 15.36 52.33
C LEU A 8 41.93 15.46 50.81
N LEU A 9 42.41 14.45 50.05
CA LEU A 9 42.23 14.39 48.59
C LEU A 9 40.81 13.97 48.20
N LEU A 10 40.16 13.08 48.95
CA LEU A 10 38.80 12.61 48.66
C LEU A 10 37.70 13.62 49.06
N LEU A 11 38.00 14.59 49.91
CA LEU A 11 37.08 15.68 50.27
C LEU A 11 37.08 16.84 49.24
N ASN A 12 37.95 16.81 48.22
CA ASN A 12 38.10 17.89 47.23
C ASN A 12 37.54 17.57 45.83
N ILE A 13 36.83 16.45 45.65
CA ILE A 13 36.26 16.03 44.35
C ILE A 13 34.75 16.27 44.22
N ASN A 14 34.09 16.88 45.21
CA ASN A 14 32.62 17.03 45.24
C ASN A 14 32.07 18.43 44.94
N SER A 15 32.86 19.37 44.41
CA SER A 15 32.34 20.73 44.14
C SER A 15 32.95 21.42 42.93
N ILE A 16 32.77 20.91 41.71
CA ILE A 16 32.81 21.76 40.51
C ILE A 16 31.74 21.28 39.51
N ALA A 17 30.57 21.91 39.58
CA ALA A 17 29.57 21.93 38.52
C ALA A 17 30.11 22.68 37.28
N PRO A 18 29.55 22.48 36.07
CA PRO A 18 30.21 22.90 34.84
C PRO A 18 30.14 24.41 34.67
N ALA A 19 31.28 25.05 34.43
CA ALA A 19 31.36 26.41 33.93
C ALA A 19 31.77 26.37 32.45
N SER A 20 30.86 26.81 31.59
CA SER A 20 31.11 27.11 30.18
C SER A 20 32.15 28.22 30.06
N LEU A 21 33.23 28.00 29.30
CA LEU A 21 34.02 29.04 28.64
C LEU A 21 34.89 28.39 27.54
N HIS A 22 34.85 29.03 26.36
CA HIS A 22 35.65 28.83 25.14
C HIS A 22 37.06 28.24 25.31
N GLY A 23 37.47 27.39 24.35
CA GLY A 23 38.87 27.27 23.90
C GLY A 23 39.47 25.87 23.98
N GLU A 24 39.92 25.37 22.84
CA GLU A 24 40.47 24.04 22.53
C GLU A 24 41.74 23.68 23.31
N GLU A 25 41.83 22.47 23.89
CA GLU A 25 43.01 21.57 23.81
C GLU A 25 42.53 20.11 23.93
N LYS A 26 42.97 19.26 22.98
CA LYS A 26 42.54 17.87 22.78
C LYS A 26 43.25 16.93 23.76
N GLU A 27 42.57 16.45 24.80
CA GLU A 27 42.90 15.15 25.39
C GLU A 27 42.17 14.07 24.59
N HIS A 28 42.97 13.22 23.94
CA HIS A 28 42.54 12.09 23.12
C HIS A 28 41.94 11.03 24.06
N ASP A 29 40.64 11.15 24.27
CA ASP A 29 39.86 10.44 25.28
C ASP A 29 39.72 8.95 24.93
N ILE A 30 40.52 8.09 25.58
CA ILE A 30 40.44 6.61 25.47
C ILE A 30 39.08 6.09 25.96
N PHE A 31 38.31 6.90 26.71
CA PHE A 31 36.93 6.57 27.10
C PHE A 31 35.91 6.69 25.95
N ALA A 32 36.30 7.30 24.82
CA ALA A 32 35.44 7.38 23.64
C ALA A 32 35.23 6.00 23.00
N GLU A 33 36.25 5.14 22.89
CA GLU A 33 36.11 3.86 22.14
C GLU A 33 35.20 2.83 22.83
N ILE A 34 35.14 2.83 24.17
CA ILE A 34 34.25 1.94 24.94
C ILE A 34 32.80 2.44 24.88
N ASN A 35 32.57 3.77 24.87
CA ASN A 35 31.25 4.37 24.67
C ASN A 35 30.78 4.35 23.21
N ILE A 36 31.69 4.37 22.23
CA ILE A 36 31.37 4.24 20.80
C ILE A 36 30.77 2.87 20.49
N SER A 37 31.27 1.80 21.13
CA SER A 37 30.74 0.45 20.90
C SER A 37 29.33 0.24 21.49
N LEU A 38 29.03 0.89 22.63
CA LEU A 38 27.71 0.83 23.26
C LEU A 38 26.70 1.78 22.59
N SER A 39 27.15 2.93 22.08
CA SER A 39 26.33 3.84 21.29
C SER A 39 26.02 3.31 19.89
N LEU A 40 26.95 2.59 19.24
CA LEU A 40 26.68 1.88 17.97
C LEU A 40 25.60 0.80 18.09
N LEU A 41 25.46 0.17 19.27
CA LEU A 41 24.42 -0.82 19.54
C LEU A 41 23.04 -0.18 19.77
N LEU A 42 23.01 1.07 20.24
CA LEU A 42 21.78 1.85 20.45
C LEU A 42 21.35 2.65 19.20
N SER A 43 22.28 2.92 18.27
CA SER A 43 22.05 3.83 17.14
C SER A 43 21.41 3.21 15.89
N LEU A 44 21.06 1.92 15.92
CA LEU A 44 20.54 1.24 14.73
C LEU A 44 19.17 1.80 14.27
N CYS A 45 18.45 2.47 15.16
CA CYS A 45 17.08 2.96 14.91
C CYS A 45 16.95 4.50 14.92
N ASP A 46 17.97 5.25 15.33
CA ASP A 46 17.88 6.70 15.60
C ASP A 46 17.57 7.54 14.36
N ASN A 47 17.82 7.01 13.16
CA ASN A 47 17.57 7.67 11.87
C ASN A 47 16.50 6.98 11.01
N ILE A 48 15.80 6.00 11.58
CA ILE A 48 14.76 5.28 10.86
C ILE A 48 13.44 6.03 11.04
N LYS A 49 12.97 6.65 9.96
CA LYS A 49 11.65 7.27 9.88
C LYS A 49 10.66 6.30 9.24
N PHE A 50 9.52 6.08 9.87
CA PHE A 50 8.43 5.26 9.35
C PHE A 50 7.40 6.15 8.64
N GLU A 51 6.96 5.78 7.44
CA GLU A 51 5.93 6.56 6.72
C GLU A 51 4.51 6.08 7.05
N GLN A 52 4.29 4.77 7.19
CA GLN A 52 2.98 4.17 7.48
C GLN A 52 2.95 3.41 8.83
N GLY A 53 3.79 3.84 9.79
CA GLY A 53 3.97 3.19 11.09
C GLY A 53 4.90 1.96 11.07
N GLY A 54 5.15 1.38 12.24
CA GLY A 54 6.05 0.22 12.40
C GLY A 54 6.88 0.30 13.69
N THR A 55 7.72 -0.71 13.92
CA THR A 55 8.69 -0.72 15.01
C THR A 55 10.08 -1.06 14.49
N CYS A 56 11.12 -0.50 15.10
CA CYS A 56 12.49 -0.87 14.76
C CYS A 56 12.97 -1.99 15.67
N VAL A 57 13.51 -3.07 15.09
CA VAL A 57 14.14 -4.16 15.82
C VAL A 57 15.52 -4.41 15.21
N ASN A 58 16.58 -4.19 15.98
CA ASN A 58 17.98 -4.39 15.56
C ASN A 58 18.34 -3.69 14.23
N GLY A 59 17.84 -2.47 14.01
CA GLY A 59 18.11 -1.71 12.78
C GLY A 59 17.31 -2.13 11.56
N GLN A 60 16.32 -3.00 11.74
CA GLN A 60 15.36 -3.38 10.70
C GLN A 60 13.96 -2.90 11.08
N CYS A 61 13.23 -2.44 10.06
CA CYS A 61 11.83 -2.08 10.22
C CYS A 61 10.97 -3.34 10.24
N VAL A 62 10.13 -3.45 11.27
CA VAL A 62 9.00 -4.38 11.33
C VAL A 62 7.75 -3.57 11.07
N CYS A 63 7.15 -3.78 9.90
CA CYS A 63 6.00 -3.02 9.44
C CYS A 63 4.70 -3.51 10.08
N LEU A 64 3.70 -2.62 10.17
CA LEU A 64 2.35 -2.97 10.54
C LEU A 64 1.70 -3.84 9.44
N ALA A 65 0.59 -4.50 9.76
CA ALA A 65 -0.12 -5.30 8.77
C ALA A 65 -0.50 -4.44 7.55
N LYS A 66 -0.32 -5.00 6.35
CA LYS A 66 -0.58 -4.36 5.04
C LYS A 66 0.39 -3.24 4.64
N THR A 67 1.56 -3.14 5.30
CA THR A 67 2.66 -2.27 4.87
C THR A 67 3.96 -3.04 4.70
N THR A 68 4.77 -2.64 3.73
CA THR A 68 6.04 -3.26 3.34
C THR A 68 7.05 -2.17 2.94
N GLY A 69 8.25 -2.56 2.53
CA GLY A 69 9.33 -1.62 2.20
C GLY A 69 10.40 -1.56 3.29
N ARG A 70 11.50 -0.86 3.01
CA ARG A 70 12.64 -0.78 3.95
C ARG A 70 12.30 0.10 5.17
N TYR A 71 11.40 1.04 4.99
CA TYR A 71 10.96 2.05 5.94
C TYR A 71 9.44 2.04 6.14
N CYS A 72 8.78 0.92 5.78
CA CYS A 72 7.34 0.75 5.80
C CYS A 72 6.59 1.83 4.99
N GLU A 73 7.17 2.21 3.86
CA GLU A 73 6.71 3.22 2.92
C GLU A 73 5.68 2.70 1.92
N VAL A 74 5.65 1.38 1.69
CA VAL A 74 4.75 0.75 0.73
C VAL A 74 3.50 0.28 1.47
N SER A 75 2.38 0.96 1.30
CA SER A 75 1.06 0.44 1.69
C SER A 75 0.39 -0.26 0.51
N GLU A 76 -0.44 -1.27 0.81
CA GLU A 76 -1.30 -1.88 -0.20
C GLU A 76 -2.33 -0.85 -0.68
N ASN A 77 -2.16 -0.36 -1.91
CA ASN A 77 -3.13 0.50 -2.58
C ASN A 77 -4.11 -0.37 -3.37
N HIS A 78 -5.29 -0.60 -2.80
CA HIS A 78 -6.35 -1.40 -3.41
C HIS A 78 -7.00 -0.68 -4.61
N CYS A 79 -6.70 0.60 -4.82
CA CYS A 79 -7.11 1.35 -6.01
C CYS A 79 -6.10 1.29 -7.16
N GLU A 80 -5.03 0.50 -7.06
CA GLU A 80 -4.02 0.38 -8.13
C GLU A 80 -3.76 -1.07 -8.57
N PRO A 81 -4.01 -1.40 -9.86
CA PRO A 81 -4.69 -0.56 -10.87
C PRO A 81 -6.15 -0.28 -10.48
N ASN A 82 -6.75 0.81 -10.98
CA ASN A 82 -8.12 1.20 -10.61
C ASN A 82 -9.10 0.03 -10.88
N PRO A 83 -9.69 -0.57 -9.82
CA PRO A 83 -10.57 -1.73 -9.97
C PRO A 83 -11.96 -1.34 -10.47
N CYS A 84 -12.32 -0.06 -10.46
CA CYS A 84 -13.63 0.44 -10.85
C CYS A 84 -13.73 0.56 -12.38
N TYR A 85 -14.72 -0.13 -12.95
CA TYR A 85 -15.00 -0.13 -14.39
C TYR A 85 -15.47 1.24 -14.90
N ALA A 86 -15.35 1.47 -16.21
CA ALA A 86 -15.78 2.70 -16.89
C ALA A 86 -15.26 4.01 -16.28
N ASN A 87 -14.04 4.00 -15.71
CA ASN A 87 -13.44 5.12 -15.00
C ASN A 87 -14.24 5.55 -13.74
N GLY A 88 -14.90 4.60 -13.06
CA GLY A 88 -15.46 4.83 -11.74
C GLY A 88 -14.39 5.34 -10.77
N LYS A 89 -14.81 6.16 -9.80
CA LYS A 89 -13.90 6.72 -8.81
C LYS A 89 -13.64 5.68 -7.71
N CYS A 90 -12.39 5.25 -7.57
CA CYS A 90 -11.98 4.35 -6.51
C CYS A 90 -11.66 5.12 -5.23
N ASN A 91 -12.22 4.67 -4.11
CA ASN A 91 -11.86 5.15 -2.78
C ASN A 91 -11.21 4.01 -1.99
N GLN A 92 -9.97 4.21 -1.55
CA GLN A 92 -9.26 3.30 -0.65
C GLN A 92 -9.97 3.23 0.72
N THR A 93 -10.07 2.04 1.29
CA THR A 93 -10.57 1.81 2.66
C THR A 93 -9.59 0.98 3.48
N GLU A 94 -9.79 0.85 4.79
CA GLU A 94 -8.94 0.01 5.65
C GLU A 94 -9.04 -1.48 5.29
N GLU A 95 -10.20 -1.91 4.80
CA GLU A 95 -10.50 -3.30 4.44
C GLU A 95 -10.21 -3.60 2.96
N GLY A 96 -10.07 -2.58 2.10
CA GLY A 96 -9.91 -2.75 0.66
C GLY A 96 -10.15 -1.45 -0.11
N TYR A 97 -11.19 -1.45 -0.95
CA TYR A 97 -11.64 -0.30 -1.74
C TYR A 97 -13.16 -0.27 -1.88
N VAL A 98 -13.70 0.89 -2.25
CA VAL A 98 -15.10 1.08 -2.65
C VAL A 98 -15.15 1.92 -3.92
N CYS A 99 -15.96 1.48 -4.90
CA CYS A 99 -16.17 2.21 -6.14
C CYS A 99 -17.38 3.14 -6.07
N GLU A 100 -17.18 4.41 -6.40
CA GLU A 100 -18.24 5.36 -6.76
C GLU A 100 -18.52 5.23 -8.26
N CYS A 101 -19.68 4.66 -8.59
CA CYS A 101 -20.06 4.43 -9.98
C CYS A 101 -20.61 5.70 -10.65
N SER A 102 -20.28 5.85 -11.94
CA SER A 102 -20.91 6.84 -12.80
C SER A 102 -22.38 6.48 -13.03
N ALA A 103 -23.18 7.45 -13.47
CA ALA A 103 -24.58 7.22 -13.84
C ALA A 103 -24.70 6.04 -14.81
N ASN A 104 -25.70 5.20 -14.60
CA ASN A 104 -25.99 3.98 -15.37
C ASN A 104 -25.01 2.81 -15.15
N PHE A 105 -24.14 2.84 -14.13
CA PHE A 105 -23.31 1.68 -13.75
C PHE A 105 -23.55 1.28 -12.30
N LEU A 106 -23.52 -0.02 -12.05
CA LEU A 106 -23.87 -0.67 -10.80
C LEU A 106 -22.87 -1.80 -10.45
N GLY A 107 -23.04 -2.32 -9.24
CA GLY A 107 -22.21 -3.39 -8.69
C GLY A 107 -20.96 -2.88 -7.97
N PRO A 108 -20.26 -3.77 -7.26
CA PRO A 108 -19.11 -3.40 -6.42
C PRO A 108 -17.95 -2.79 -7.20
N ASN A 109 -17.83 -3.13 -8.49
CA ASN A 109 -16.80 -2.64 -9.39
C ASN A 109 -17.35 -1.78 -10.54
N CYS A 110 -18.61 -1.32 -10.45
CA CYS A 110 -19.27 -0.55 -11.52
C CYS A 110 -19.30 -1.27 -12.88
N ASN A 111 -19.25 -2.60 -12.88
CA ASN A 111 -19.14 -3.42 -14.09
C ASN A 111 -20.49 -3.91 -14.62
N VAL A 112 -21.59 -3.51 -13.98
CA VAL A 112 -22.95 -3.80 -14.44
C VAL A 112 -23.53 -2.52 -15.02
N SER A 113 -23.87 -2.51 -16.31
CA SER A 113 -24.60 -1.40 -16.91
C SER A 113 -26.08 -1.48 -16.54
N GLU A 114 -26.72 -0.34 -16.29
CA GLU A 114 -28.19 -0.24 -16.25
C GLU A 114 -28.80 -0.42 -17.64
N ASN A 115 -28.04 -0.07 -18.69
CA ASN A 115 -28.44 -0.36 -20.06
C ASN A 115 -28.14 -1.84 -20.35
N HIS A 116 -29.19 -2.64 -20.47
CA HIS A 116 -29.10 -4.08 -20.70
C HIS A 116 -28.49 -4.44 -22.07
N CYS A 117 -28.42 -3.47 -22.98
CA CYS A 117 -27.73 -3.58 -24.27
C CYS A 117 -26.26 -3.13 -24.22
N GLU A 118 -25.69 -2.84 -23.05
CA GLU A 118 -24.29 -2.41 -22.90
C GLU A 118 -23.47 -3.30 -21.96
N PRO A 119 -22.38 -3.93 -22.44
CA PRO A 119 -21.99 -4.03 -23.86
C PRO A 119 -23.03 -4.85 -24.67
N ASN A 120 -23.11 -4.63 -25.99
CA ASN A 120 -24.12 -5.29 -26.83
C ASN A 120 -24.05 -6.83 -26.67
N PRO A 121 -25.08 -7.46 -26.07
CA PRO A 121 -25.08 -8.89 -25.80
C PRO A 121 -25.37 -9.73 -27.05
N CYS A 122 -25.86 -9.11 -28.13
CA CYS A 122 -26.25 -9.78 -29.36
C CYS A 122 -25.02 -10.05 -30.24
N TYR A 123 -24.77 -11.33 -30.52
CA TYR A 123 -23.66 -11.79 -31.34
C TYR A 123 -23.80 -11.35 -32.82
N ALA A 124 -22.69 -11.34 -33.55
CA ALA A 124 -22.62 -11.03 -34.98
C ALA A 124 -23.26 -9.69 -35.40
N ASN A 125 -23.14 -8.66 -34.56
CA ASN A 125 -23.79 -7.35 -34.74
C ASN A 125 -25.33 -7.43 -34.80
N GLY A 126 -25.93 -8.39 -34.09
CA GLY A 126 -27.36 -8.39 -33.85
C GLY A 126 -27.82 -7.08 -33.22
N LYS A 127 -29.02 -6.64 -33.57
CA LYS A 127 -29.58 -5.41 -33.01
C LYS A 127 -30.16 -5.71 -31.64
N CYS A 128 -29.62 -5.06 -30.61
CA CYS A 128 -30.16 -5.16 -29.26
C CYS A 128 -31.28 -4.13 -29.08
N ASN A 129 -32.41 -4.58 -28.52
CA ASN A 129 -33.44 -3.70 -28.02
C ASN A 129 -33.55 -3.89 -26.50
N GLU A 130 -33.46 -2.79 -25.77
CA GLU A 130 -33.68 -2.78 -24.33
C GLU A 130 -35.16 -2.96 -24.00
N THR A 131 -35.43 -3.60 -22.86
CA THR A 131 -36.77 -3.87 -22.33
C THR A 131 -36.78 -3.61 -20.82
N GLU A 132 -37.96 -3.49 -20.20
CA GLU A 132 -38.05 -3.25 -18.74
C GLU A 132 -37.46 -4.38 -17.90
N GLU A 133 -37.46 -5.61 -18.41
CA GLU A 133 -36.95 -6.80 -17.71
C GLU A 133 -35.53 -7.22 -18.16
N GLY A 134 -34.92 -6.51 -19.12
CA GLY A 134 -33.65 -6.93 -19.71
C GLY A 134 -33.44 -6.44 -21.15
N TYR A 135 -33.08 -7.35 -22.05
CA TYR A 135 -32.90 -7.06 -23.48
C TYR A 135 -33.45 -8.17 -24.37
N VAL A 136 -33.71 -7.83 -25.64
CA VAL A 136 -34.06 -8.77 -26.71
C VAL A 136 -33.18 -8.53 -27.93
N CYS A 137 -32.63 -9.60 -28.49
CA CYS A 137 -31.81 -9.53 -29.70
C CYS A 137 -32.63 -9.79 -30.98
N GLU A 138 -32.56 -8.86 -31.93
CA GLU A 138 -32.99 -9.04 -33.31
C GLU A 138 -31.82 -9.61 -34.13
N CYS A 139 -31.87 -10.92 -34.39
CA CYS A 139 -30.83 -11.61 -35.14
C CYS A 139 -30.91 -11.34 -36.65
N SER A 140 -29.76 -11.20 -37.28
CA SER A 140 -29.62 -10.98 -38.72
C SER A 140 -29.08 -12.23 -39.43
N GLY A 141 -29.52 -12.44 -40.68
CA GLY A 141 -29.00 -13.50 -41.56
C GLY A 141 -29.30 -14.91 -41.03
N ASN A 142 -28.23 -15.65 -40.74
CA ASN A 142 -28.26 -17.09 -40.41
C ASN A 142 -28.06 -17.37 -38.91
N PHE A 143 -28.23 -16.36 -38.05
CA PHE A 143 -28.03 -16.49 -36.62
C PHE A 143 -29.35 -16.60 -35.86
N LEU A 144 -29.39 -17.44 -34.83
CA LEU A 144 -30.55 -17.67 -33.95
C LEU A 144 -30.13 -17.76 -32.47
N GLY A 145 -31.13 -17.92 -31.62
CA GLY A 145 -30.98 -18.00 -30.17
C GLY A 145 -31.16 -16.65 -29.48
N PRO A 146 -31.27 -16.63 -28.14
CA PRO A 146 -31.54 -15.41 -27.39
C PRO A 146 -30.48 -14.33 -27.60
N ASN A 147 -29.23 -14.72 -27.88
CA ASN A 147 -28.10 -13.82 -28.09
C ASN A 147 -27.54 -13.89 -29.52
N CYS A 148 -28.30 -14.44 -30.48
CA CYS A 148 -27.86 -14.64 -31.87
C CYS A 148 -26.56 -15.45 -32.01
N ASN A 149 -26.24 -16.31 -31.04
CA ASN A 149 -24.98 -17.04 -30.96
C ASN A 149 -25.02 -18.42 -31.65
N VAL A 150 -26.14 -18.78 -32.28
CA VAL A 150 -26.31 -20.04 -32.98
C VAL A 150 -26.26 -19.80 -34.50
N ASN A 151 -25.19 -20.24 -35.17
CA ASN A 151 -25.07 -20.18 -36.62
C ASN A 151 -25.77 -21.38 -37.28
N ILE A 152 -26.90 -21.16 -37.97
CA ILE A 152 -27.66 -22.25 -38.59
C ILE A 152 -26.90 -22.90 -39.74
N VAL A 153 -25.99 -22.21 -40.43
CA VAL A 153 -25.24 -22.81 -41.54
C VAL A 153 -24.36 -23.92 -41.01
N GLU A 154 -23.67 -23.70 -39.89
CA GLU A 154 -22.83 -24.70 -39.22
C GLU A 154 -23.63 -25.90 -38.72
N LEU A 155 -24.88 -25.70 -38.31
CA LEU A 155 -25.76 -26.79 -37.88
C LEU A 155 -26.22 -27.70 -39.02
N TYR A 156 -26.19 -27.22 -40.27
CA TYR A 156 -26.55 -27.98 -41.46
C TYR A 156 -25.35 -28.32 -42.35
N GLN A 157 -24.12 -28.06 -41.90
CA GLN A 157 -22.94 -28.56 -42.61
C GLN A 157 -22.91 -30.10 -42.48
N PRO A 158 -22.97 -30.86 -43.59
CA PRO A 158 -22.62 -32.27 -43.51
C PRO A 158 -21.16 -32.32 -43.07
N GLN A 159 -20.89 -32.95 -41.93
CA GLN A 159 -19.52 -33.25 -41.53
C GLN A 159 -18.90 -34.07 -42.67
N LEU A 160 -17.95 -33.46 -43.37
CA LEU A 160 -17.08 -34.11 -44.34
C LEU A 160 -15.81 -34.59 -43.64
#